data_AF-A0A2E7QBT7-F1
#
_entry.id   AF-A0A2E7QBT7-F1
#
_cell.length_a   1.000
_cell.length_b   1.000
_cell.length_c   1.000
_cell.angle_alpha   90.00
_cell.angle_beta   90.00
_cell.angle_gamma   90.00
#
_symmetry.space_group_name_H-M   'P 1'
#
loop_
_entity.id
_entity.type
_entity.pdbx_description
1 polymer ?
#
loop_
_entity_poly.entity_id
_entity_poly.type
_entity_poly.pdbx_seq_one_letter_code
_entity_poly.pdbx_strand_id
1 'polypeptide(L)'
;MQEIFFFDEGATPLPSHEVHIEHAAAQPFTDGTRVQVTITLSPFQEKPNLAISIADQNDKTLVTAEVLEPISITTEITLHIKPREPRLSHTLVVKLYYEENEYQDTKVVEFYPIAKDPTC
;
A
#
# COMPACT_ATOMS: atom_id res chain seq x y z
N MET A 1 15.28 11.37 -12.04
CA MET A 1 13.90 11.79 -12.32
C MET A 1 13.34 12.35 -11.03
N GLN A 2 12.90 13.61 -11.00
CA GLN A 2 12.17 14.16 -9.86
C GLN A 2 10.71 13.73 -10.00
N GLU A 3 10.20 12.99 -9.03
CA GLU A 3 8.76 12.83 -8.88
C GLU A 3 8.22 14.17 -8.36
N ILE A 4 7.46 14.85 -9.21
CA ILE A 4 6.76 16.08 -8.85
C ILE A 4 5.47 15.62 -8.17
N PHE A 5 5.42 15.75 -6.84
CA PHE A 5 4.18 15.63 -6.09
C PHE A 5 3.40 16.94 -6.29
N PHE A 6 2.37 16.89 -7.14
CA PHE A 6 1.39 17.95 -7.20
C PHE A 6 0.53 17.82 -5.95
N PHE A 7 0.79 18.65 -4.94
CA PHE A 7 -0.19 18.91 -3.90
C PHE A 7 -1.29 19.75 -4.54
N ASP A 8 -2.43 19.14 -4.80
CA ASP A 8 -3.61 19.88 -5.24
C ASP A 8 -4.12 20.66 -4.02
N GLU A 9 -3.63 21.89 -3.85
CA GLU A 9 -4.22 22.89 -2.95
C GLU A 9 -5.64 23.22 -3.46
N GLY A 10 -6.63 22.36 -3.18
CA GLY A 10 -8.03 22.62 -3.52
C GLY A 10 -8.91 21.43 -3.89
N ALA A 11 -8.42 20.19 -3.84
CA ALA A 11 -9.25 19.05 -4.22
C ALA A 11 -10.47 18.90 -3.29
N THR A 12 -11.67 18.87 -3.87
CA THR A 12 -12.94 18.83 -3.12
C THR A 12 -13.13 17.44 -2.49
N PRO A 13 -13.29 17.34 -1.16
CA PRO A 13 -13.55 16.07 -0.50
C PRO A 13 -14.79 15.35 -1.07
N LEU A 14 -14.63 14.06 -1.39
CA LEU A 14 -15.69 13.23 -1.97
C LEU A 14 -16.54 12.53 -0.89
N PRO A 15 -17.82 12.25 -1.18
CA PRO A 15 -18.62 11.37 -0.33
C PRO A 15 -18.08 9.94 -0.36
N SER A 16 -18.35 9.16 0.71
CA SER A 16 -17.76 7.83 0.92
C SER A 16 -17.77 6.95 -0.32
N HIS A 17 -18.93 6.76 -0.96
CA HIS A 17 -19.13 5.92 -2.16
C HIS A 17 -18.35 6.34 -3.43
N GLU A 18 -17.75 7.52 -3.47
CA GLU A 18 -16.91 7.99 -4.58
C GLU A 18 -15.41 7.90 -4.26
N VAL A 19 -15.05 7.66 -2.99
CA VAL A 19 -13.66 7.54 -2.55
C VAL A 19 -13.03 6.25 -3.08
N HIS A 20 -11.82 6.35 -3.63
CA HIS A 20 -11.11 5.21 -4.19
C HIS A 20 -9.60 5.35 -3.98
N ILE A 21 -8.87 4.26 -4.24
CA ILE A 21 -7.42 4.25 -4.15
C ILE A 21 -6.85 4.77 -5.48
N GLU A 22 -6.30 5.99 -5.44
CA GLU A 22 -5.66 6.61 -6.61
C GLU A 22 -4.29 5.96 -6.91
N HIS A 23 -3.52 5.69 -5.86
CA HIS A 23 -2.18 5.11 -5.97
C HIS A 23 -1.91 4.08 -4.89
N ALA A 24 -1.22 3.00 -5.26
CA ALA A 24 -0.60 2.07 -4.33
C ALA A 24 0.77 1.65 -4.89
N ALA A 25 1.80 1.66 -4.04
CA ALA A 25 3.14 1.21 -4.39
C ALA A 25 3.76 0.42 -3.24
N ALA A 26 4.62 -0.53 -3.61
CA ALA A 26 5.43 -1.30 -2.69
C ALA A 26 6.90 -1.18 -3.12
N GLN A 27 7.74 -0.66 -2.24
CA GLN A 27 9.17 -0.50 -2.45
C GLN A 27 9.93 -1.33 -1.42
N PRO A 28 10.46 -2.51 -1.79
CA PRO A 28 11.26 -3.32 -0.88
C PRO A 28 12.56 -2.62 -0.52
N PHE A 29 13.01 -2.82 0.72
CA PHE A 29 14.36 -2.42 1.13
C PHE A 29 15.38 -3.46 0.68
N THR A 30 16.64 -3.03 0.57
CA THR A 30 17.79 -3.88 0.19
C THR A 30 18.11 -4.98 1.22
N ASP A 31 17.52 -4.93 2.42
CA ASP A 31 17.67 -5.98 3.42
C ASP A 31 16.75 -7.19 3.18
N GLY A 32 15.78 -7.08 2.27
CA GLY A 32 14.85 -8.17 1.94
C GLY A 32 13.82 -8.49 3.02
N THR A 33 13.69 -7.64 4.04
CA THR A 33 12.79 -7.85 5.20
C THR A 33 11.82 -6.71 5.43
N ARG A 34 12.05 -5.55 4.82
CA ARG A 34 11.18 -4.38 4.94
C ARG A 34 10.64 -3.99 3.57
N VAL A 35 9.40 -3.52 3.56
CA VAL A 35 8.75 -2.96 2.37
C VAL A 35 8.10 -1.64 2.77
N GLN A 36 8.48 -0.55 2.12
CA GLN A 36 7.75 0.71 2.21
C GLN A 36 6.52 0.61 1.32
N VAL A 37 5.35 0.83 1.90
CA VAL A 37 4.07 0.86 1.20
C VAL A 37 3.57 2.29 1.22
N THR A 38 3.28 2.82 0.04
CA THR A 38 2.69 4.15 -0.16
C THR A 38 1.31 3.98 -0.77
N ILE A 39 0.31 4.56 -0.13
CA ILE A 39 -1.09 4.53 -0.58
C ILE A 39 -1.58 5.96 -0.65
N THR A 40 -2.18 6.36 -1.78
CA THR A 40 -2.87 7.64 -1.93
C THR A 40 -4.32 7.38 -2.26
N LEU A 41 -5.20 7.99 -1.49
CA LEU A 41 -6.64 7.96 -1.66
C LEU A 41 -7.08 9.25 -2.33
N SER A 42 -8.20 9.19 -3.04
CA SER A 42 -8.93 10.40 -3.39
C SER A 42 -9.34 11.16 -2.12
N PRO A 43 -9.45 12.50 -2.16
CA PRO A 43 -9.94 13.30 -1.03
C PRO A 43 -11.28 12.78 -0.50
N PHE A 44 -11.44 12.75 0.82
CA PHE A 44 -12.60 12.15 1.47
C PHE A 44 -13.23 13.10 2.50
N GLN A 45 -14.58 13.10 2.58
CA GLN A 45 -15.32 13.83 3.62
C GLN A 45 -15.31 13.06 4.95
N GLU A 46 -15.51 11.74 4.87
CA GLU A 46 -15.44 10.81 5.99
C GLU A 46 -14.21 9.92 5.83
N LYS A 47 -13.51 9.68 6.93
CA LYS A 47 -12.26 8.92 6.91
C LYS A 47 -12.55 7.43 6.63
N PRO A 48 -11.94 6.83 5.60
CA PRO A 48 -12.03 5.40 5.35
C PRO A 48 -11.08 4.61 6.26
N ASN A 49 -11.09 3.30 6.09
CA ASN A 49 -10.11 2.38 6.64
C ASN A 49 -9.40 1.62 5.50
N LEU A 50 -8.19 1.13 5.76
CA LEU A 50 -7.40 0.36 4.81
C LEU A 50 -6.95 -0.97 5.40
N ALA A 51 -7.33 -2.06 4.74
CA ALA A 51 -6.80 -3.39 5.00
C ALA A 51 -5.67 -3.67 4.00
N ILE A 52 -4.46 -3.90 4.52
CA ILE A 52 -3.24 -4.06 3.73
C ILE A 52 -2.70 -5.47 3.96
N SER A 53 -2.32 -6.16 2.89
CA SER A 53 -1.63 -7.44 2.99
C SER A 53 -0.57 -7.59 1.92
N ILE A 54 0.49 -8.32 2.27
CA ILE A 54 1.49 -8.79 1.30
C ILE A 54 1.47 -10.30 1.30
N ALA A 55 1.41 -10.91 0.12
CA ALA A 55 1.50 -12.35 -0.08
C ALA A 55 2.72 -12.73 -0.93
N ASP A 56 3.20 -13.96 -0.76
CA ASP A 56 4.17 -14.58 -1.68
C ASP A 56 3.49 -15.11 -2.95
N GLN A 57 4.28 -15.60 -3.91
CA GLN A 57 3.79 -16.13 -5.19
C GLN A 57 2.85 -17.34 -5.09
N ASN A 58 2.70 -17.95 -3.92
CA ASN A 58 1.75 -19.04 -3.66
C ASN A 58 0.49 -18.54 -2.92
N ASP A 59 0.20 -17.24 -2.98
CA ASP A 59 -0.88 -16.56 -2.26
C ASP A 59 -0.81 -16.69 -0.74
N LYS A 60 0.37 -17.04 -0.20
CA LYS A 60 0.54 -17.13 1.25
C LYS A 60 0.81 -15.75 1.82
N THR A 61 -0.08 -15.27 2.67
CA THR A 61 0.09 -14.02 3.42
C THR A 61 1.37 -14.04 4.25
N LEU A 62 2.21 -13.03 4.03
CA LEU A 62 3.46 -12.79 4.75
C LEU A 62 3.27 -11.80 5.89
N VAL A 63 2.45 -10.76 5.68
CA VAL A 63 2.14 -9.71 6.65
C VAL A 63 0.79 -9.08 6.33
N THR A 64 0.12 -8.60 7.37
CA THR A 64 -1.10 -7.78 7.28
C THR A 64 -0.95 -6.54 8.13
N ALA A 65 -1.66 -5.48 7.78
CA ALA A 65 -1.79 -4.27 8.58
C ALA A 65 -3.17 -3.64 8.35
N GLU A 66 -3.65 -2.92 9.36
CA GLU A 66 -4.86 -2.10 9.28
C GLU A 66 -4.46 -0.65 9.52
N VAL A 67 -4.96 0.26 8.70
CA VAL A 67 -4.87 1.70 8.92
C VAL A 67 -6.29 2.20 9.12
N LEU A 68 -6.60 2.55 10.36
CA LEU A 68 -7.92 3.05 10.73
C LEU A 68 -7.91 4.58 10.69
N GLU A 69 -8.93 5.14 10.05
CA GLU A 69 -9.20 6.58 10.01
C GLU A 69 -7.95 7.46 9.73
N PRO A 70 -7.29 7.32 8.55
CA PRO A 70 -6.03 7.96 8.27
C PRO A 70 -6.13 9.50 8.38
N ILE A 71 -5.03 10.11 8.80
CA ILE A 71 -4.97 11.56 9.03
C ILE A 71 -4.88 12.33 7.70
N SER A 72 -4.28 11.73 6.67
CA SER A 72 -4.04 12.32 5.35
C SER A 72 -4.47 11.38 4.22
N ILE A 73 -4.67 11.96 3.04
CA ILE A 73 -4.97 11.20 1.81
C ILE A 73 -3.83 10.26 1.40
N THR A 74 -2.60 10.61 1.75
CA THR A 74 -1.43 9.75 1.54
C THR A 74 -1.04 9.10 2.86
N THR A 75 -0.88 7.78 2.84
CA THR A 75 -0.36 6.97 3.95
C THR A 75 0.92 6.30 3.51
N GLU A 76 1.98 6.47 4.30
CA GLU A 76 3.24 5.77 4.14
C GLU A 76 3.50 4.89 5.36
N ILE A 77 3.71 3.59 5.14
CA ILE A 77 3.95 2.61 6.21
C ILE A 77 5.03 1.63 5.80
N THR A 78 5.92 1.28 6.75
CA THR A 78 6.90 0.21 6.53
C THR A 78 6.39 -1.09 7.12
N LEU A 79 6.18 -2.10 6.27
CA LEU A 79 5.79 -3.44 6.67
C LEU A 79 7.02 -4.34 6.77
N HIS A 80 7.06 -5.16 7.83
CA HIS A 80 8.10 -6.15 8.03
C HIS A 80 7.61 -7.51 7.53
N ILE A 81 8.35 -8.10 6.60
CA ILE A 81 8.12 -9.44 6.08
C ILE A 81 9.25 -10.37 6.54
N LYS A 82 8.91 -11.65 6.77
CA LYS A 82 9.96 -12.64 7.07
C LYS A 82 10.81 -12.85 5.81
N PRO A 83 12.14 -12.88 5.94
CA PRO A 83 13.00 -13.21 4.80
C PRO A 83 12.65 -14.62 4.31
N ARG A 84 12.17 -14.68 3.07
CA ARG A 84 12.00 -15.91 2.29
C ARG A 84 12.67 -15.69 0.95
N GLU A 85 12.95 -16.79 0.26
CA GLU A 85 13.77 -16.86 -0.95
C GLU A 85 13.69 -15.58 -1.81
N PRO A 86 14.78 -14.79 -1.89
CA PRO A 86 14.76 -13.38 -2.29
C PRO A 86 14.55 -13.15 -3.80
N ARG A 87 13.97 -14.13 -4.52
CA ARG A 87 13.92 -14.13 -5.99
C ARG A 87 12.52 -14.19 -6.57
N LEU A 88 11.50 -14.39 -5.75
CA LEU A 88 10.13 -14.56 -6.22
C LEU A 88 9.32 -13.28 -5.98
N SER A 89 8.33 -13.05 -6.84
CA SER A 89 7.47 -11.88 -6.73
C SER A 89 6.56 -11.96 -5.51
N HIS A 90 6.14 -10.79 -5.07
CA HIS A 90 5.18 -10.60 -4.00
C HIS A 90 4.01 -9.77 -4.52
N THR A 91 2.88 -9.94 -3.86
CA THR A 91 1.65 -9.21 -4.18
C THR A 91 1.25 -8.35 -2.99
N LEU A 92 1.23 -7.03 -3.17
CA LEU A 92 0.57 -6.10 -2.27
C LEU A 92 -0.91 -6.03 -2.64
N VAL A 93 -1.78 -6.23 -1.66
CA VAL A 93 -3.23 -6.01 -1.78
C VAL A 93 -3.63 -4.95 -0.77
N VAL A 94 -4.27 -3.88 -1.25
CA VAL A 94 -4.83 -2.79 -0.44
C VAL A 94 -6.33 -2.76 -0.70
N LYS A 95 -7.11 -2.78 0.37
CA LYS A 95 -8.57 -2.71 0.32
C LYS A 95 -9.05 -1.50 1.10
N LEU A 96 -9.88 -0.69 0.47
CA LEU A 96 -10.54 0.44 1.10
C LEU A 96 -11.93 0.03 1.58
N TYR A 97 -12.26 0.39 2.81
CA TYR A 97 -13.57 0.10 3.39
C TYR A 97 -14.02 1.19 4.38
N TYR A 98 -15.33 1.31 4.56
CA TYR A 98 -15.95 2.12 5.61
C TYR A 98 -16.59 1.22 6.67
N GLU A 99 -17.27 0.17 6.22
CA GLU A 99 -17.91 -0.84 7.06
C GLU A 99 -17.12 -2.15 7.02
N GLU A 100 -17.11 -2.88 8.14
CA GLU A 100 -16.42 -4.18 8.21
C GLU A 100 -17.02 -5.17 7.19
N ASN A 101 -16.13 -5.84 6.44
CA ASN A 101 -16.46 -6.82 5.40
C ASN A 101 -17.06 -6.26 4.09
N GLU A 102 -17.13 -4.94 3.93
CA GLU A 102 -17.54 -4.30 2.66
C GLU A 102 -16.38 -3.51 2.06
N TYR A 103 -15.67 -4.13 1.12
CA TYR A 103 -14.56 -3.48 0.41
C TYR A 103 -15.08 -2.70 -0.78
N GLN A 104 -14.95 -1.38 -0.73
CA GLN A 104 -15.42 -0.48 -1.78
C GLN A 104 -14.45 -0.43 -2.97
N ASP A 105 -13.15 -0.50 -2.70
CA ASP A 105 -12.11 -0.55 -3.74
C ASP A 105 -10.99 -1.50 -3.32
N THR A 106 -10.31 -2.06 -4.31
CA THR A 106 -9.16 -2.95 -4.12
C THR A 106 -8.09 -2.67 -5.16
N LYS A 107 -6.86 -2.42 -4.70
CA LYS A 107 -5.68 -2.33 -5.55
C LYS A 107 -4.76 -3.51 -5.29
N VAL A 108 -4.24 -4.06 -6.38
CA VAL A 108 -3.29 -5.16 -6.38
C VAL A 108 -2.03 -4.71 -7.13
N VAL A 109 -0.88 -4.85 -6.49
CA VAL A 109 0.41 -4.43 -7.03
C VAL A 109 1.40 -5.57 -6.88
N GLU A 110 1.95 -6.04 -7.99
CA GLU A 110 3.06 -6.98 -7.99
C GLU A 110 4.38 -6.23 -7.80
N PHE A 111 5.29 -6.77 -6.99
CA PHE A 111 6.62 -6.22 -6.79
C PHE A 111 7.66 -7.32 -6.58
N TYR A 112 8.93 -6.98 -6.83
CA TYR A 112 10.05 -7.91 -6.74
C TYR A 112 11.02 -7.48 -5.65
N PRO A 113 11.62 -8.41 -4.89
CA PRO A 113 12.68 -8.09 -3.95
C PRO A 113 13.82 -7.34 -4.65
N ILE A 114 14.39 -6.34 -3.98
CA ILE A 114 15.62 -5.72 -4.47
C ILE A 114 16.76 -6.71 -4.21
N ALA A 115 17.49 -7.07 -5.27
CA ALA A 115 18.69 -7.88 -5.13
C ALA A 115 19.70 -7.15 -4.24
N LYS A 116 20.22 -7.83 -3.23
CA LYS A 116 21.36 -7.31 -2.45
C LYS A 116 22.54 -7.22 -3.41
N ASP A 117 23.05 -6.02 -3.63
CA ASP A 117 24.23 -5.80 -4.47
C ASP A 117 25.40 -6.63 -3.87
N PRO A 118 26.03 -7.57 -4.61
CA PRO A 118 26.98 -8.53 -4.04
C PRO A 118 28.34 -7.92 -3.66
N THR A 119 28.45 -6.60 -3.51
CA THR A 119 29.72 -5.87 -3.45
C THR A 119 30.03 -5.19 -2.10
N CYS A 120 29.30 -5.51 -1.02
CA CYS A 120 29.60 -5.03 0.34
C CYS A 120 29.90 -6.17 1.32
#